data_AF-A0AAE0MHS0-F1
#
_entry.id   AF-A0AAE0MHS0-F1
#
_cell.length_a   1.000
_cell.length_b   1.000
_cell.length_c   1.000
_cell.angle_alpha   90.00
_cell.angle_beta   90.00
_cell.angle_gamma   90.00
#
_symmetry.space_group_name_H-M   'P 1'
#
loop_
_entity.id
_entity.type
_entity.pdbx_description
1 polymer ?
#
loop_
_entity_poly.entity_id
_entity_poly.type
_entity_poly.pdbx_seq_one_letter_code
_entity_poly.pdbx_strand_id
1 'polypeptide(L)'
;QSFQVESLTKDTEFFSDAETCPTIVEGSGQKVYWQNCFIRVYRAGNTDSITAEHDTCDGQGTVNRDTWLWFGGRDGRVKEEN
;
A
#
# COMPACT_ATOMS: atom_id res chain seq x y z
N GLN A 1 -9.81 6.00 11.13
CA GLN A 1 -8.57 5.44 11.75
C GLN A 1 -7.44 5.71 10.77
N SER A 2 -6.24 6.12 11.21
CA SER A 2 -5.12 6.28 10.28
C SER A 2 -4.56 4.92 9.87
N PHE A 3 -4.18 4.77 8.60
CA PHE A 3 -3.49 3.58 8.11
C PHE A 3 -2.21 3.33 8.92
N GLN A 4 -1.95 2.07 9.28
CA GLN A 4 -0.79 1.68 10.08
C GLN A 4 0.13 0.80 9.22
N VAL A 5 1.40 1.19 9.15
CA VAL A 5 2.44 0.42 8.48
C VAL A 5 3.05 -0.56 9.49
N GLU A 6 3.01 -1.85 9.16
CA GLU A 6 3.67 -2.92 9.89
C GLU A 6 4.93 -3.38 9.15
N SER A 7 5.87 -3.96 9.89
CA SER A 7 7.05 -4.61 9.29
C SER A 7 6.64 -5.72 8.32
N LEU A 8 7.26 -5.73 7.14
CA LEU A 8 7.02 -6.76 6.14
C LEU A 8 7.41 -8.15 6.66
N THR A 9 6.51 -9.11 6.53
CA THR A 9 6.75 -10.51 6.94
C THR A 9 7.00 -11.47 5.77
N LYS A 10 6.74 -11.03 4.53
CA LYS A 10 6.88 -11.83 3.32
C LYS A 10 8.22 -11.57 2.64
N ASP A 11 8.77 -12.58 1.99
CA ASP A 11 10.02 -12.48 1.23
C ASP A 11 9.78 -12.01 -0.21
N THR A 12 10.85 -11.89 -0.99
CA THR A 12 10.81 -11.44 -2.38
C THR A 12 10.09 -12.42 -3.33
N GLU A 13 10.07 -13.72 -3.04
CA GLU A 13 9.40 -14.72 -3.90
C GLU A 13 7.88 -14.54 -3.86
N PHE A 14 7.35 -14.14 -2.70
CA PHE A 14 5.94 -13.77 -2.55
C PHE A 14 5.49 -12.69 -3.53
N PHE A 15 6.39 -11.79 -3.94
CA PHE A 15 6.10 -10.69 -4.89
C PHE A 15 6.42 -11.02 -6.35
N SER A 16 6.65 -12.30 -6.70
CA SER A 16 7.01 -12.71 -8.06
C SER A 16 5.94 -12.39 -9.12
N ASP A 17 4.68 -12.28 -8.69
CA ASP A 17 3.48 -11.97 -9.47
C ASP A 17 2.80 -10.67 -9.01
N ALA A 18 3.48 -9.87 -8.18
CA ALA A 18 2.95 -8.63 -7.64
C ALA A 18 2.79 -7.54 -8.72
N GLU A 19 1.85 -6.61 -8.49
CA GLU A 19 1.77 -5.39 -9.28
C GLU A 19 3.01 -4.50 -9.04
N THR A 20 3.33 -3.66 -10.02
CA THR A 20 4.46 -2.72 -9.92
C THR A 20 3.98 -1.30 -9.64
N CYS A 21 4.72 -0.56 -8.82
CA CYS A 21 4.49 0.86 -8.58
C CYS A 21 4.67 1.68 -9.89
N PRO A 22 3.84 2.72 -10.17
CA PRO A 22 2.76 3.20 -9.31
C PRO A 22 1.46 2.42 -9.47
N THR A 23 0.75 2.19 -8.36
CA THR A 23 -0.60 1.59 -8.34
C THR A 23 -1.46 2.20 -7.24
N ILE A 24 -2.78 2.08 -7.38
CA ILE A 24 -3.76 2.49 -6.36
C ILE A 24 -4.42 1.24 -5.82
N VAL A 25 -4.46 1.12 -4.49
CA VAL A 25 -5.22 0.09 -3.79
C VAL A 25 -6.43 0.72 -3.13
N GLU A 26 -7.61 0.30 -3.56
CA GLU A 26 -8.87 0.65 -2.91
C GLU A 26 -9.11 -0.27 -1.71
N GLY A 27 -9.27 0.31 -0.52
CA GLY A 27 -9.55 -0.45 0.67
C GLY A 27 -10.89 -1.17 0.58
N SER A 28 -10.87 -2.45 0.94
CA SER A 28 -12.03 -3.33 1.08
C SER A 28 -12.04 -4.08 2.42
N GLY A 29 -10.95 -3.96 3.20
CA GLY A 29 -10.63 -4.74 4.40
C GLY A 29 -9.48 -5.74 4.21
N GLN A 30 -8.84 -5.74 3.04
CA GLN A 30 -7.79 -6.68 2.65
C GLN A 30 -6.44 -6.35 3.28
N LYS A 31 -5.53 -7.34 3.30
CA LYS A 31 -4.13 -7.11 3.65
C LYS A 31 -3.35 -6.78 2.40
N VAL A 32 -2.48 -5.78 2.49
CA VAL A 32 -1.60 -5.34 1.41
C VAL A 32 -0.17 -5.45 1.88
N TYR A 33 0.69 -5.94 1.02
CA TYR A 33 2.13 -6.04 1.22
C TYR A 33 2.83 -5.24 0.13
N TRP A 34 3.95 -4.60 0.45
CA TRP A 34 4.72 -3.83 -0.52
C TRP A 34 6.23 -3.90 -0.27
N GLN A 35 6.99 -3.72 -1.35
CA GLN A 35 8.45 -3.55 -1.33
C GLN A 35 8.82 -2.27 -2.08
N ASN A 36 9.74 -1.50 -1.52
CA ASN A 36 10.37 -0.35 -2.16
C ASN A 36 9.35 0.66 -2.73
N CYS A 37 8.28 0.92 -1.98
CA CYS A 37 7.30 1.96 -2.32
C CYS A 37 7.19 3.00 -1.19
N PHE A 38 6.99 4.24 -1.58
CA PHE A 38 6.44 5.28 -0.71
C PHE A 38 4.92 5.28 -0.88
N ILE A 39 4.21 5.73 0.16
CA ILE A 39 2.75 5.60 0.24
C ILE A 39 2.12 6.96 0.47
N ARG A 40 1.06 7.24 -0.28
CA ARG A 40 0.14 8.34 0.00
C ARG A 40 -1.21 7.76 0.40
N VAL A 41 -1.69 8.16 1.56
CA VAL A 41 -2.95 7.69 2.14
C VAL A 41 -4.04 8.71 1.84
N TYR A 42 -5.17 8.23 1.33
CA TYR A 42 -6.33 9.04 1.00
C TYR A 42 -7.56 8.50 1.72
N ARG A 43 -8.56 9.37 1.90
CA ARG A 43 -9.91 8.92 2.24
C ARG A 43 -10.57 8.37 0.97
N ALA A 44 -11.28 7.25 1.08
CA ALA A 44 -12.00 6.66 -0.05
C ALA A 44 -12.91 7.69 -0.73
N GLY A 45 -12.82 7.79 -2.06
CA GLY A 45 -13.57 8.75 -2.87
C GLY A 45 -13.05 10.20 -2.82
N ASN A 46 -11.94 10.49 -2.15
CA ASN A 46 -11.30 11.81 -2.17
C ASN A 46 -9.77 11.67 -2.32
N THR A 47 -9.29 11.83 -3.55
CA THR A 47 -7.87 11.82 -3.92
C THR A 47 -7.25 13.22 -3.98
N ASP A 48 -8.00 14.27 -3.66
CA ASP A 48 -7.53 15.67 -3.75
C ASP A 48 -6.67 16.05 -2.55
N SER A 49 -6.78 15.32 -1.44
CA SER A 49 -6.08 15.62 -0.19
C SER A 49 -5.54 14.38 0.47
N ILE A 50 -4.23 14.38 0.69
CA ILE A 50 -3.51 13.31 1.37
C ILE A 50 -3.75 13.43 2.88
N THR A 51 -4.08 12.31 3.53
CA THR A 51 -4.29 12.24 4.98
C THR A 51 -3.03 11.80 5.73
N ALA A 52 -2.13 11.08 5.06
CA ALA A 52 -0.79 10.72 5.55
C ALA A 52 0.14 10.36 4.38
N GLU A 53 1.44 10.54 4.58
CA GLU A 53 2.49 10.03 3.69
C GLU A 53 3.47 9.15 4.48
N HIS A 54 3.99 8.13 3.81
CA HIS A 54 5.06 7.28 4.31
C HIS A 54 6.19 7.29 3.28
N ASP A 55 7.41 7.57 3.73
CA ASP A 55 8.61 7.48 2.88
C ASP A 55 8.81 6.07 2.33
N THR A 56 9.69 5.95 1.33
CA THR A 56 10.00 4.67 0.69
C THR A 56 10.39 3.62 1.74
N CYS A 57 9.60 2.55 1.81
CA CYS A 57 9.78 1.47 2.75
C CYS A 57 9.26 0.15 2.19
N ASP A 58 9.61 -0.93 2.88
CA ASP A 58 8.96 -2.23 2.77
C ASP A 58 7.97 -2.34 3.93
N GLY A 59 6.81 -2.94 3.70
CA GLY A 59 5.85 -3.09 4.76
C GLY A 59 4.61 -3.87 4.39
N GLN A 60 3.72 -3.97 5.35
CA GLN A 60 2.38 -4.54 5.17
C GLN A 60 1.36 -3.78 6.01
N GLY A 61 0.08 -3.94 5.70
CA GLY A 61 -0.99 -3.35 6.49
C GLY A 61 -2.38 -3.74 5.99
N THR A 62 -3.37 -3.65 6.86
CA THR A 62 -4.78 -3.82 6.49
C THR A 62 -5.34 -2.50 5.97
N VAL A 63 -5.96 -2.54 4.79
CA VAL A 63 -6.54 -1.36 4.13
C VAL A 63 -8.06 -1.40 4.27
N ASN A 64 -8.57 -0.56 5.18
CA ASN A 64 -10.00 -0.48 5.48
C ASN A 64 -10.80 0.18 4.35
N ARG A 65 -12.11 -0.10 4.28
CA ARG A 65 -13.03 0.40 3.23
C ARG A 65 -13.09 1.91 3.03
N ASP A 66 -12.67 2.68 4.03
CA ASP A 66 -12.66 4.14 4.00
C ASP A 66 -11.31 4.73 3.58
N THR A 67 -10.35 3.89 3.19
CA THR A 67 -8.96 4.24 2.92
C THR A 67 -8.53 3.79 1.53
N TRP A 68 -7.93 4.68 0.75
CA TRP A 68 -7.25 4.34 -0.50
C TRP A 68 -5.76 4.64 -0.36
N LEU A 69 -4.91 3.78 -0.92
CA LEU A 69 -3.47 3.94 -0.91
C LEU A 69 -2.96 4.12 -2.34
N TRP A 70 -2.20 5.18 -2.57
CA TRP A 70 -1.40 5.30 -3.77
C TRP A 70 0.03 4.91 -3.43
N PHE A 71 0.53 3.87 -4.08
CA PHE A 71 1.91 3.42 -3.94
C PHE A 71 2.73 3.96 -5.11
N GLY A 72 3.87 4.57 -4.81
CA GLY A 72 4.85 5.00 -5.80
C GLY A 72 6.24 4.50 -5.42
N GLY A 73 7.20 4.54 -6.34
CA GLY A 73 8.56 4.05 -6.07
C GLY A 73 9.14 3.38 -7.31
N ARG A 74 10.44 3.58 -7.53
CA ARG A 74 11.13 2.93 -8.65
C ARG A 74 11.35 1.46 -8.30
N ASP A 75 10.91 0.55 -9.17
CA ASP A 75 10.98 -0.92 -8.96
C ASP A 75 10.16 -1.41 -7.76
N GLY A 76 9.19 -0.62 -7.32
CA GLY A 76 8.33 -0.95 -6.21
C GLY A 76 7.32 -2.04 -6.59
N ARG A 77 6.94 -2.88 -5.62
CA ARG A 77 5.98 -3.98 -5.81
C ARG A 77 4.88 -3.93 -4.77
N VAL A 78 3.65 -4.26 -5.17
CA VAL A 78 2.47 -4.26 -4.31
C VAL A 78 1.68 -5.54 -4.55
N LYS A 79 1.30 -6.23 -3.48
CA LYS A 79 0.49 -7.45 -3.53
C LYS A 79 -0.65 -7.38 -2.53
N GLU A 80 -1.85 -7.62 -3.02
CA GLU A 80 -3.08 -7.67 -2.23
C GLU A 80 -3.44 -9.12 -1.88
N GLU A 81 -3.97 -9.34 -0.68
CA GLU A 81 -4.45 -10.64 -0.20
C GLU A 81 -5.81 -10.44 0.49
N ASN A 82 -6.84 -11.09 -0.08
CA ASN A 82 -8.22 -11.08 0.40
C ASN A 82 -8.51 -12.26 1.34
#